data_AF-A0A8J7HC06-F1
#
_entry.id   AF-A0A8J7HC06-F1
#
_cell.length_a   1.000
_cell.length_b   1.000
_cell.length_c   1.000
_cell.angle_alpha   90.00
_cell.angle_beta   90.00
_cell.angle_gamma   90.00
#
_symmetry.space_group_name_H-M   'P 1'
#
loop_
_entity.id
_entity.type
_entity.pdbx_description
1 polymer ?
#
loop_
_entity_poly.entity_id
_entity_poly.type
_entity_poly.pdbx_seq_one_letter_code
_entity_poly.pdbx_strand_id
1 'polypeptide(L)'
;MDGWVSIYRELTEGWLWEDKPFSKGQAWIDLIILANYKDAKISLGNEIILVKRGSFITSELKLMERWGWSKTKVRSFLNQLQNDEKIVKKTDRKKTTITLVNYGLYQDIETNKEPKKDHKKTSERPRKDTTNKGIIESNIHISMDPQFQNFIEKKRELLSKTMRDENET
;
A
#
# COMPACT_ATOMS: atom_id res chain seq x y z
N MET A 1 12.31 18.69 1.51
CA MET A 1 10.93 19.18 1.60
C MET A 1 10.16 18.02 2.19
N ASP A 2 9.91 18.07 3.49
CA ASP A 2 9.24 16.99 4.20
C ASP A 2 7.82 17.46 4.48
N GLY A 3 6.84 16.71 4.00
CA GLY A 3 5.42 17.06 4.10
C GLY A 3 4.55 15.96 3.52
N TRP A 4 3.51 15.58 4.25
CA TRP A 4 2.54 14.57 3.84
C TRP A 4 1.31 15.22 3.23
N VAL A 5 0.80 14.65 2.13
CA VAL A 5 -0.40 15.13 1.43
C VAL A 5 -1.38 13.97 1.25
N SER A 6 -2.57 14.09 1.84
CA SER A 6 -3.70 13.21 1.53
C SER A 6 -4.40 13.63 0.25
N ILE A 7 -4.70 12.66 -0.62
CA ILE A 7 -5.47 12.87 -1.84
C ILE A 7 -6.80 12.12 -1.73
N TYR A 8 -7.90 12.80 -2.03
CA TYR A 8 -9.23 12.21 -2.07
C TYR A 8 -9.46 11.47 -3.40
N ARG A 9 -10.13 10.31 -3.35
CA ARG A 9 -10.27 9.42 -4.52
C ARG A 9 -11.14 10.01 -5.63
N GLU A 10 -12.07 10.89 -5.27
CA GLU A 10 -12.92 11.64 -6.22
C GLU A 10 -12.12 12.50 -7.20
N LEU A 11 -10.85 12.80 -6.91
CA LEU A 11 -9.96 13.44 -7.88
C LEU A 11 -9.93 12.69 -9.22
N THR A 12 -10.08 11.36 -9.19
CA THR A 12 -10.04 10.52 -10.38
C THR A 12 -11.29 10.59 -11.27
N GLU A 13 -12.34 11.28 -10.82
CA GLU A 13 -13.61 11.45 -11.55
C GLU A 13 -13.67 12.77 -12.32
N GLY A 14 -12.74 13.70 -12.06
CA GLY A 14 -12.69 15.00 -12.73
C GLY A 14 -12.05 14.94 -14.10
N TRP A 15 -12.50 15.80 -15.02
CA TRP A 15 -11.96 15.93 -16.39
C TRP A 15 -10.44 16.18 -16.42
N LEU A 16 -9.90 16.85 -15.39
CA LEU A 16 -8.46 17.11 -15.26
C LEU A 16 -7.65 15.82 -15.06
N TRP A 17 -8.24 14.80 -14.43
CA TRP A 17 -7.57 13.52 -14.21
C TRP A 17 -7.64 12.59 -15.42
N GLU A 18 -8.67 12.76 -16.25
CA GLU A 18 -8.87 11.97 -17.46
C GLU A 18 -8.00 12.41 -18.64
N ASP A 19 -7.29 13.54 -18.51
CA ASP A 19 -6.39 14.04 -19.54
C ASP A 19 -5.25 13.04 -19.83
N LYS A 20 -5.01 12.78 -21.13
CA LYS A 20 -4.12 11.72 -21.61
C LYS A 20 -3.13 12.26 -22.65
N PRO A 21 -1.93 11.67 -22.74
CA PRO A 21 -1.43 10.54 -21.96
C PRO A 21 -0.96 10.95 -20.57
N PHE A 22 -1.08 10.04 -19.59
CA PHE A 22 -0.64 10.33 -18.23
C PHE A 22 0.87 10.60 -18.17
N SER A 23 1.27 11.48 -17.25
CA SER A 23 2.68 11.58 -16.84
C SER A 23 3.06 10.39 -15.93
N LYS A 24 4.36 10.11 -15.76
CA LYS A 24 4.81 9.06 -14.83
C LYS A 24 4.38 9.36 -13.39
N GLY A 25 4.39 10.64 -12.99
CA GLY A 25 3.94 11.07 -11.67
C GLY A 25 2.45 10.85 -11.45
N GLN A 26 1.62 11.22 -12.43
CA GLN A 26 0.17 10.96 -12.42
C GLN A 26 -0.13 9.46 -12.36
N ALA A 27 0.58 8.64 -13.14
CA ALA A 27 0.45 7.18 -13.09
C ALA A 27 0.86 6.60 -11.72
N TRP A 28 1.89 7.14 -11.07
CA TRP A 28 2.26 6.73 -9.71
C TRP A 28 1.16 7.06 -8.69
N ILE A 29 0.63 8.28 -8.72
CA ILE A 29 -0.47 8.69 -7.84
C ILE A 29 -1.71 7.83 -8.10
N ASP A 30 -2.00 7.53 -9.37
CA ASP A 30 -3.10 6.65 -9.76
C ASP A 30 -2.96 5.25 -9.14
N LEU A 31 -1.75 4.67 -9.08
CA LEU A 31 -1.52 3.40 -8.40
C LEU A 31 -1.80 3.47 -6.89
N ILE A 32 -1.39 4.57 -6.22
CA ILE A 32 -1.67 4.80 -4.80
C ILE A 32 -3.19 4.89 -4.57
N ILE A 33 -3.89 5.61 -5.44
CA ILE A 33 -5.35 5.74 -5.38
C ILE A 33 -6.02 4.39 -5.65
N LEU A 34 -5.58 3.60 -6.64
CA LEU A 34 -6.21 2.31 -6.97
C LEU A 34 -6.06 1.26 -5.87
N ALA A 35 -4.99 1.33 -5.07
CA ALA A 35 -4.79 0.36 -3.99
C ALA A 35 -5.88 0.44 -2.92
N ASN A 36 -6.26 -0.73 -2.40
CA ASN A 36 -7.30 -0.84 -1.40
C ASN A 36 -6.88 -0.18 -0.08
N TYR A 37 -7.72 0.69 0.47
CA TYR A 37 -7.49 1.28 1.79
C TYR A 37 -7.66 0.28 2.94
N LYS A 38 -8.51 -0.74 2.76
CA LYS A 38 -8.74 -1.86 3.70
C LYS A 38 -8.82 -3.15 2.92
N ASP A 39 -8.59 -4.28 3.60
CA ASP A 39 -8.77 -5.60 3.01
C ASP A 39 -10.18 -5.74 2.40
N ALA A 40 -10.24 -6.22 1.17
CA ALA A 40 -11.49 -6.38 0.43
C ALA A 40 -11.57 -7.77 -0.20
N LYS A 41 -12.76 -8.35 -0.19
CA LYS A 41 -13.05 -9.59 -0.93
C LYS A 41 -13.62 -9.21 -2.29
N ILE A 42 -12.96 -9.64 -3.36
CA ILE A 42 -13.39 -9.38 -4.74
C ILE A 42 -13.78 -10.72 -5.36
N SER A 43 -14.95 -10.77 -6.01
CA SER A 43 -15.33 -11.92 -6.84
C SER A 43 -14.63 -11.81 -8.19
N LEU A 44 -13.84 -12.82 -8.55
CA LEU A 44 -13.18 -12.93 -9.84
C LEU A 44 -13.56 -14.26 -10.49
N GLY A 45 -14.50 -14.22 -11.43
CA GLY A 45 -15.12 -15.43 -11.96
C GLY A 45 -15.96 -16.12 -10.89
N ASN A 46 -15.63 -17.39 -10.60
CA ASN A 46 -16.32 -18.21 -9.60
C ASN A 46 -15.57 -18.28 -8.26
N GLU A 47 -14.49 -17.50 -8.08
CA GLU A 47 -13.67 -17.51 -6.87
C GLU A 47 -13.75 -16.17 -6.14
N ILE A 48 -13.82 -16.23 -4.80
CA ILE A 48 -13.70 -15.06 -3.93
C ILE A 48 -12.24 -14.93 -3.52
N ILE A 49 -11.64 -13.80 -3.85
CA ILE A 49 -10.24 -13.51 -3.61
C ILE A 49 -10.14 -12.42 -2.55
N LEU A 50 -9.38 -12.67 -1.48
CA LEU A 50 -9.00 -11.65 -0.52
C LEU A 50 -7.87 -10.79 -1.09
N VAL A 51 -8.11 -9.49 -1.22
CA VAL A 51 -7.12 -8.49 -1.64
C VAL A 51 -6.78 -7.65 -0.42
N LYS A 52 -5.55 -7.77 0.05
CA LYS A 52 -5.05 -7.05 1.23
C LYS A 52 -4.99 -5.53 0.99
N ARG A 53 -5.02 -4.75 2.07
CA ARG A 53 -4.72 -3.32 2.11
C ARG A 53 -3.43 -3.02 1.36
N GLY A 54 -3.39 -1.90 0.64
CA GLY A 54 -2.24 -1.49 -0.19
C GLY A 54 -2.08 -2.32 -1.47
N SER A 55 -3.02 -3.22 -1.78
CA SER A 55 -3.00 -4.03 -3.00
C SER A 55 -4.26 -3.83 -3.82
N PHE A 56 -4.15 -4.12 -5.12
CA PHE A 56 -5.30 -4.16 -6.04
C PHE A 56 -5.05 -5.15 -7.19
N ILE A 57 -6.14 -5.59 -7.81
CA ILE A 57 -6.10 -6.49 -8.98
C ILE A 57 -6.27 -5.65 -10.24
N THR A 58 -5.42 -5.87 -11.23
CA THR A 58 -5.48 -5.19 -12.53
C THR A 58 -4.92 -6.05 -13.66
N SER A 59 -4.83 -5.48 -14.86
CA SER A 59 -4.08 -6.03 -15.99
C SER A 59 -3.27 -4.92 -16.67
N GLU A 60 -2.22 -5.29 -17.39
CA GLU A 60 -1.44 -4.31 -18.17
C GLU A 60 -2.33 -3.60 -19.21
N LEU A 61 -3.30 -4.30 -19.80
CA LEU A 61 -4.27 -3.72 -20.75
C LEU A 61 -5.12 -2.62 -20.10
N LYS A 62 -5.65 -2.87 -18.89
CA LYS A 62 -6.42 -1.86 -18.15
C LYS A 62 -5.57 -0.61 -17.85
N LEU A 63 -4.31 -0.81 -17.49
CA LEU A 63 -3.38 0.32 -17.23
C LEU A 63 -3.01 1.06 -18.52
N MET A 64 -2.86 0.36 -19.65
CA MET A 64 -2.63 0.99 -20.95
C MET A 64 -3.79 1.92 -21.34
N GLU A 65 -5.03 1.42 -21.27
CA GLU A 65 -6.24 2.19 -21.59
C GLU A 65 -6.44 3.37 -20.64
N ARG A 66 -6.21 3.14 -19.34
CA ARG A 66 -6.34 4.16 -18.31
C ARG A 66 -5.32 5.28 -18.49
N TRP A 67 -4.06 4.96 -18.75
CA TRP A 67 -2.98 5.96 -18.86
C TRP A 67 -2.76 6.49 -20.28
N GLY A 68 -3.39 5.91 -21.29
CA GLY A 68 -3.13 6.24 -22.70
C GLY A 68 -1.72 5.86 -23.13
N TRP A 69 -1.17 4.77 -22.59
CA TRP A 69 0.21 4.34 -22.83
C TRP A 69 0.29 3.07 -23.68
N SER A 70 1.37 2.95 -24.44
CA SER A 70 1.72 1.69 -25.09
C SER A 70 2.08 0.61 -24.05
N LYS A 71 1.89 -0.65 -24.43
CA LYS A 71 2.22 -1.82 -23.59
C LYS A 71 3.66 -1.79 -23.08
N THR A 72 4.60 -1.44 -23.97
CA THR A 72 6.03 -1.34 -23.65
C THR A 72 6.30 -0.27 -22.60
N LYS A 73 5.63 0.90 -22.71
CA LYS A 73 5.78 1.99 -21.75
C LYS A 73 5.24 1.60 -20.37
N VAL A 74 4.07 0.96 -20.31
CA VAL A 74 3.51 0.44 -19.05
C VAL A 74 4.46 -0.56 -18.39
N ARG A 75 4.95 -1.55 -19.15
CA ARG A 75 5.90 -2.55 -18.63
C ARG A 75 7.18 -1.93 -18.10
N SER A 76 7.78 -1.03 -18.89
CA SER A 76 9.00 -0.34 -18.50
C SER A 76 8.81 0.46 -17.21
N PHE A 77 7.68 1.17 -17.07
CA PHE A 77 7.38 1.93 -15.86
C PHE A 77 7.13 1.04 -14.63
N LEU A 78 6.36 -0.03 -14.77
CA LEU A 78 6.14 -0.98 -13.67
C LEU A 78 7.45 -1.66 -13.24
N ASN A 79 8.32 -2.01 -14.19
CA ASN A 79 9.64 -2.56 -13.88
C ASN A 79 10.53 -1.54 -13.15
N GLN A 80 10.51 -0.26 -13.54
CA GLN A 80 11.21 0.80 -12.82
C GLN A 80 10.74 0.88 -11.37
N LEU A 81 9.42 0.86 -11.13
CA LEU A 81 8.85 0.90 -9.78
C LEU A 81 9.18 -0.36 -8.96
N GLN A 82 9.27 -1.53 -9.59
CA GLN A 82 9.70 -2.77 -8.91
C GLN A 82 11.18 -2.72 -8.53
N ASN A 83 12.02 -2.19 -9.42
CA ASN A 83 13.47 -2.05 -9.17
C ASN A 83 13.75 -1.03 -8.06
N ASP A 84 12.96 0.04 -7.98
CA ASP A 84 13.00 1.05 -6.91
C ASP A 84 12.24 0.61 -5.64
N GLU A 85 11.85 -0.67 -5.56
CA GLU A 85 11.17 -1.29 -4.41
C GLU A 85 9.88 -0.55 -3.98
N LYS A 86 9.23 0.18 -4.89
CA LYS A 86 7.97 0.88 -4.65
C LYS A 86 6.76 -0.03 -4.74
N ILE A 87 6.83 -1.04 -5.61
CA ILE A 87 5.73 -1.99 -5.82
C ILE A 87 6.24 -3.43 -5.88
N VAL A 88 5.35 -4.36 -5.55
CA VAL A 88 5.48 -5.78 -5.85
C VAL A 88 4.38 -6.15 -6.84
N LYS A 89 4.78 -6.69 -7.99
CA LYS A 89 3.86 -7.22 -9.02
C LYS A 89 3.89 -8.74 -8.97
N LYS A 90 2.72 -9.35 -8.80
CA LYS A 90 2.52 -10.81 -8.94
C LYS A 90 1.54 -11.08 -10.06
N THR A 91 1.97 -11.85 -11.06
CA THR A 91 1.11 -12.26 -12.17
C THR A 91 0.88 -13.76 -12.07
N ASP A 92 -0.38 -14.14 -11.93
CA ASP A 92 -0.87 -15.51 -11.99
C ASP A 92 -1.59 -15.74 -13.32
N ARG A 93 -1.92 -16.99 -13.64
CA ARG A 93 -2.68 -17.36 -14.86
C ARG A 93 -4.02 -16.61 -15.00
N LYS A 94 -4.63 -16.21 -13.88
CA LYS A 94 -5.96 -15.57 -13.85
C LYS A 94 -5.93 -14.06 -13.62
N LYS A 95 -4.85 -13.51 -13.03
CA LYS A 95 -4.85 -12.12 -12.55
C LYS A 95 -3.45 -11.55 -12.41
N THR A 96 -3.35 -10.22 -12.45
CA THR A 96 -2.17 -9.50 -11.96
C THR A 96 -2.56 -8.72 -10.71
N THR A 97 -1.80 -8.92 -9.63
CA THR A 97 -1.95 -8.19 -8.38
C THR A 97 -0.76 -7.25 -8.23
N ILE A 98 -1.03 -5.98 -7.97
CA ILE A 98 -0.01 -4.98 -7.64
C ILE A 98 -0.20 -4.63 -6.17
N THR A 99 0.90 -4.67 -5.41
CA THR A 99 0.97 -4.28 -4.00
C THR A 99 1.95 -3.12 -3.87
N LEU A 100 1.52 -2.00 -3.27
CA LEU A 100 2.43 -0.90 -2.95
C LEU A 100 3.21 -1.24 -1.68
N VAL A 101 4.53 -1.07 -1.76
CA VAL A 101 5.41 -1.18 -0.61
C VAL A 101 5.24 0.08 0.24
N ASN A 102 5.16 -0.10 1.56
CA ASN A 102 4.97 0.98 2.53
C ASN A 102 3.73 1.84 2.25
N TYR A 103 2.62 1.23 1.81
CA TYR A 103 1.35 1.92 1.56
C TYR A 103 0.91 2.83 2.72
N GLY A 104 1.22 2.42 3.96
CA GLY A 104 0.96 3.20 5.16
C GLY A 104 1.59 4.59 5.15
N LEU A 105 2.79 4.78 4.59
CA LEU A 105 3.42 6.11 4.48
C LEU A 105 2.59 7.11 3.66
N TYR A 106 1.79 6.61 2.72
CA TYR A 106 0.99 7.45 1.84
C TYR A 106 -0.43 7.71 2.37
N GLN A 107 -0.88 6.97 3.39
CA GLN A 107 -2.30 6.97 3.80
C GLN A 107 -2.53 7.01 5.30
N ASP A 108 -1.53 6.68 6.10
CA ASP A 108 -1.58 6.82 7.55
C ASP A 108 -1.17 8.27 7.87
N ILE A 109 -2.07 9.01 8.49
CA ILE A 109 -1.74 10.30 9.08
C ILE A 109 -0.82 10.00 10.27
N GLU A 110 0.42 10.50 10.24
CA GLU A 110 1.23 10.61 11.45
C GLU A 110 0.50 11.53 12.42
N THR A 111 -0.39 10.97 13.22
CA THR A 111 -0.96 11.69 14.34
C THR A 111 0.17 11.74 15.36
N ASN A 112 0.77 12.92 15.56
CA ASN A 112 1.65 13.19 16.69
C ASN A 112 0.91 12.78 17.97
N LYS A 113 1.14 11.55 18.43
CA LYS A 113 0.68 11.09 19.74
C LYS A 113 1.74 11.52 20.73
N GLU A 114 1.60 12.74 21.24
CA GLU A 114 2.30 13.14 22.45
C GLU A 114 2.07 12.08 23.54
N PRO A 115 3.11 11.65 24.26
CA PRO A 115 2.94 10.71 25.36
C PRO A 115 2.16 11.41 26.48
N LYS A 116 0.92 10.98 26.72
CA LYS A 116 0.16 11.40 27.91
C LYS A 116 0.93 10.96 29.15
N LYS A 117 1.46 11.93 29.90
CA LYS A 117 1.98 11.71 31.25
C LYS A 117 0.80 11.31 32.15
N ASP A 118 0.83 10.07 32.63
CA ASP A 118 -0.05 9.58 33.69
C ASP A 118 0.20 10.38 34.98
N HIS A 119 -0.71 11.28 35.33
CA HIS A 119 -0.84 11.77 36.70
C HIS A 119 -2.04 11.07 37.37
N LYS A 120 -1.75 9.99 38.10
CA LYS A 120 -2.66 9.44 39.12
C LYS A 120 -2.77 10.45 40.27
N LYS A 121 -3.99 10.93 40.56
CA LYS A 121 -4.48 11.14 41.94
C LYS A 121 -6.02 11.25 41.98
N THR A 122 -6.56 10.66 43.03
CA THR A 122 -7.95 10.27 43.31
C THR A 122 -8.73 11.35 44.07
N SER A 123 -10.05 11.53 43.84
CA SER A 123 -11.10 11.66 44.88
C SER A 123 -12.54 11.94 44.34
N GLU A 124 -13.45 10.99 44.60
CA GLU A 124 -14.83 11.10 45.15
C GLU A 124 -16.03 11.86 44.47
N ARG A 125 -16.92 11.09 43.78
CA ARG A 125 -18.44 11.01 43.76
C ARG A 125 -19.36 12.26 43.51
N PRO A 126 -20.67 12.13 43.10
CA PRO A 126 -21.34 11.27 42.08
C PRO A 126 -22.51 11.93 41.22
N ARG A 127 -22.89 11.26 40.07
CA ARG A 127 -24.16 11.30 39.24
C ARG A 127 -24.42 12.51 38.30
N LYS A 128 -24.94 12.41 37.05
CA LYS A 128 -25.91 11.53 36.33
C LYS A 128 -25.61 11.38 34.80
N ASP A 129 -25.81 10.16 34.26
CA ASP A 129 -26.51 9.74 33.00
C ASP A 129 -26.46 10.66 31.74
N THR A 130 -26.17 10.27 30.47
CA THR A 130 -26.19 8.99 29.71
C THR A 130 -25.42 9.15 28.38
N THR A 131 -24.74 8.09 27.89
CA THR A 131 -24.78 7.50 26.52
C THR A 131 -23.40 7.01 26.02
N ASN A 132 -23.19 5.70 26.14
CA ASN A 132 -22.59 4.71 25.22
C ASN A 132 -21.78 5.24 24.01
N LYS A 133 -20.62 4.69 23.64
CA LYS A 133 -20.21 3.27 23.63
C LYS A 133 -18.68 3.20 23.44
N GLY A 134 -18.00 2.45 24.30
CA GLY A 134 -16.56 2.20 24.19
C GLY A 134 -16.21 1.26 23.03
N ILE A 135 -14.98 1.39 22.52
CA ILE A 135 -14.29 0.28 21.87
C ILE A 135 -13.03 0.01 22.68
N ILE A 136 -12.94 -1.26 23.03
CA ILE A 136 -11.99 -1.93 23.89
C ILE A 136 -10.62 -1.92 23.23
N GLU A 137 -9.60 -1.71 24.05
CA GLU A 137 -8.19 -1.93 23.76
C GLU A 137 -7.95 -3.31 23.14
N SER A 138 -7.21 -3.39 22.05
CA SER A 138 -6.34 -4.53 21.85
C SER A 138 -5.05 -4.07 21.17
N ASN A 139 -3.95 -4.40 21.84
CA ASN A 139 -2.59 -4.24 21.38
C ASN A 139 -2.40 -4.97 20.04
N ILE A 140 -2.40 -4.26 18.92
CA ILE A 140 -2.00 -4.85 17.63
C ILE A 140 -0.51 -4.60 17.47
N HIS A 141 0.27 -5.58 17.94
CA HIS A 141 1.63 -5.78 17.50
C HIS A 141 1.56 -6.05 15.98
N ILE A 142 1.96 -5.09 15.15
CA ILE A 142 1.91 -5.23 13.69
C ILE A 142 3.01 -6.22 13.29
N SER A 143 2.67 -7.50 13.20
CA SER A 143 3.59 -8.50 12.66
C SER A 143 3.69 -8.31 11.15
N MET A 144 4.89 -8.04 10.66
CA MET A 144 5.19 -8.20 9.23
C MET A 144 4.79 -9.61 8.78
N ASP A 145 4.21 -9.72 7.59
CA ASP A 145 3.79 -10.97 6.98
C ASP A 145 4.96 -11.97 6.93
N PRO A 146 4.85 -13.18 7.50
CA PRO A 146 5.95 -14.15 7.56
C PRO A 146 6.50 -14.57 6.20
N GLN A 147 5.66 -14.55 5.15
CA GLN A 147 6.12 -14.85 3.79
C GLN A 147 6.98 -13.71 3.23
N PHE A 148 6.65 -12.47 3.56
CA PHE A 148 7.45 -11.31 3.21
C PHE A 148 8.79 -11.30 3.95
N GLN A 149 8.83 -11.65 5.24
CA GLN A 149 10.08 -11.78 5.99
C GLN A 149 11.04 -12.79 5.37
N ASN A 150 10.52 -13.98 5.07
CA ASN A 150 11.29 -15.04 4.44
C ASN A 150 11.77 -14.65 3.02
N PHE A 151 10.95 -13.91 2.27
CA PHE A 151 11.35 -13.36 0.97
C PHE A 151 12.52 -12.37 1.09
N ILE A 152 12.48 -11.46 2.07
CA ILE A 152 13.55 -10.48 2.31
C ILE A 152 14.83 -11.17 2.78
N GLU A 153 14.75 -12.14 3.70
CA GLU A 153 15.91 -12.91 4.15
C GLU A 153 16.55 -13.69 3.00
N LYS A 154 15.75 -14.38 2.20
CA LYS A 154 16.25 -15.13 1.04
C LYS A 154 16.91 -14.20 0.02
N LYS A 155 16.34 -13.01 -0.25
CA LYS A 155 16.94 -12.01 -1.15
C LYS A 155 18.27 -11.48 -0.60
N ARG A 156 18.37 -11.21 0.72
CA ARG A 156 19.62 -10.79 1.38
C ARG A 156 20.69 -11.86 1.28
N GLU A 157 20.33 -13.12 1.48
CA GLU A 157 21.26 -14.24 1.38
C GLU A 157 21.81 -14.39 -0.04
N LEU A 158 20.94 -14.30 -1.06
CA LEU A 158 21.34 -14.33 -2.47
C LEU A 158 22.30 -13.19 -2.82
N LEU A 159 21.97 -11.95 -2.44
CA LEU A 159 22.84 -10.79 -2.67
C LEU A 159 24.20 -10.93 -1.97
N SER A 160 24.22 -11.51 -0.77
CA SER A 160 25.45 -11.73 -0.02
C SER A 160 26.36 -12.81 -0.62
N LYS A 161 25.79 -13.78 -1.36
CA LYS A 161 26.55 -14.83 -2.06
C LYS A 161 27.15 -14.29 -3.36
N THR A 162 26.37 -13.57 -4.15
CA THR A 162 26.85 -12.92 -5.39
C THR A 162 28.02 -11.96 -5.12
N MET A 163 27.98 -11.21 -4.02
CA MET A 163 29.05 -10.28 -3.63
C MET A 163 30.33 -10.98 -3.13
N ARG A 164 30.26 -12.27 -2.77
CA ARG A 164 31.45 -13.06 -2.39
C ARG A 164 32.11 -13.69 -3.60
N ASP A 165 31.32 -14.21 -4.54
CA ASP A 165 31.83 -14.84 -5.75
C ASP A 165 32.56 -13.84 -6.68
N GLU A 166 32.16 -12.56 -6.68
CA GLU A 166 32.83 -11.49 -7.46
C GLU A 166 34.17 -11.02 -6.86
N ASN A 167 34.49 -11.37 -5.61
CA ASN A 167 35.75 -10.99 -4.95
C ASN A 167 36.79 -12.14 -4.92
N GLU A 168 36.45 -13.33 -5.42
CA GLU A 168 37.34 -14.50 -5.47
C GLU A 168 37.79 -14.88 -6.89
N THR A 169 37.53 -14.03 -7.91
CA THR A 169 38.00 -14.21 -9.31
C THR A 169 38.93 -13.09 -9.73
#